data_AF-A0A0F9P8U8-F1
#
_entry.id   AF-A0A0F9P8U8-F1
#
_cell.length_a   1.000
_cell.length_b   1.000
_cell.length_c   1.000
_cell.angle_alpha   90.00
_cell.angle_beta   90.00
_cell.angle_gamma   90.00
#
_symmetry.space_group_name_H-M   'P 1'
#
loop_
_entity.id
_entity.type
_entity.pdbx_description
1 polymer ?
#
loop_
_entity_poly.entity_id
_entity_poly.type
_entity_poly.pdbx_seq_one_letter_code
_entity_poly.pdbx_strand_id
1 'polypeptide(L)'
;LLLMKHLSNLIALDLPVLVGVSRKSMIGKLLKVTVEERLAASLSLAAISVWQGAKIIRSHDVRETVQAIMMCDHVMKVKNID
;
A
#
# COMPACT_ATOMS: atom_id res chain seq x y z
N LEU A 1 -4.32 7.85 8.60
CA LEU A 1 -2.87 7.62 8.43
C LEU A 1 -2.19 6.99 9.65
N LEU A 2 -2.62 7.25 10.89
CA LEU A 2 -2.04 6.61 12.09
C LEU A 2 -1.99 5.07 11.99
N LEU A 3 -3.09 4.43 11.59
CA LEU A 3 -3.11 2.97 11.37
C LEU A 3 -2.10 2.50 10.32
N MET A 4 -1.86 3.29 9.27
CA MET A 4 -0.85 2.96 8.25
C MET A 4 0.57 3.12 8.77
N LYS A 5 0.83 4.09 9.66
CA LYS A 5 2.14 4.27 10.31
C LYS A 5 2.47 3.10 11.25
N HIS A 6 1.45 2.49 11.84
CA HIS A 6 1.57 1.41 12.82
C HIS A 6 1.06 0.07 12.28
N LEU A 7 1.09 -0.13 10.96
CA LEU A 7 0.58 -1.35 10.33
C LEU A 7 1.39 -2.59 10.75
N SER A 8 2.69 -2.42 11.00
CA SER A 8 3.56 -3.47 11.55
C SER A 8 3.05 -4.06 12.87
N ASN A 9 2.37 -3.25 13.72
CA ASN A 9 1.81 -3.74 14.97
C ASN A 9 0.64 -4.72 14.74
N LEU A 10 -0.13 -4.53 13.66
CA LEU A 10 -1.19 -5.47 13.28
C LEU A 10 -0.61 -6.74 12.67
N ILE A 11 0.48 -6.60 11.90
CA ILE A 11 1.19 -7.73 11.30
C ILE A 11 1.85 -8.60 12.37
N ALA A 12 2.33 -8.01 13.47
CA ALA A 12 2.92 -8.72 14.60
C ALA A 12 1.93 -9.66 15.33
N LEU A 13 0.64 -9.62 15.01
CA LEU A 13 -0.36 -10.56 15.51
C LEU A 13 -0.31 -11.94 14.81
N ASP A 14 0.62 -12.13 13.87
CA ASP A 14 0.82 -13.37 13.11
C ASP A 14 -0.41 -13.85 12.32
N LEU A 15 -1.26 -12.89 11.92
CA LEU A 15 -2.42 -13.13 11.06
C LEU A 15 -2.24 -12.41 9.71
N PRO A 16 -2.79 -12.96 8.60
CA PRO A 16 -2.78 -12.27 7.32
C PRO A 16 -3.55 -10.93 7.40
N VAL A 17 -2.84 -9.82 7.22
CA VAL A 17 -3.45 -8.48 7.20
C VAL A 17 -3.86 -8.08 5.79
N LEU A 18 -5.13 -7.69 5.63
CA LEU A 18 -5.68 -7.07 4.43
C LEU A 18 -5.72 -5.55 4.56
N VAL A 19 -5.19 -4.83 3.56
CA VAL A 19 -5.22 -3.36 3.51
C VAL A 19 -6.06 -2.87 2.33
N GLY A 20 -7.01 -1.96 2.59
CA GLY A 20 -7.94 -1.41 1.60
C GLY A 20 -7.97 0.11 1.58
N VAL A 21 -6.98 0.72 0.92
CA VAL A 21 -6.76 2.18 0.87
C VAL A 21 -7.07 2.82 -0.48
N SER A 22 -7.24 2.02 -1.54
CA SER A 22 -7.50 2.49 -2.91
C SER A 22 -8.69 3.46 -2.97
N ARG A 23 -8.46 4.64 -3.56
CA ARG A 23 -9.44 5.71 -3.82
C ARG A 23 -10.20 6.24 -2.59
N LYS A 24 -9.80 5.89 -1.37
CA LYS A 24 -10.49 6.31 -0.14
C LYS A 24 -10.51 7.85 0.02
N SER A 25 -11.56 8.36 0.65
CA SER A 25 -11.79 9.79 0.86
C SER A 25 -10.67 10.48 1.65
N MET A 26 -9.94 9.74 2.50
CA MET A 26 -8.74 10.23 3.19
C MET A 26 -7.71 10.83 2.21
N ILE A 27 -7.51 10.21 1.04
CA ILE A 27 -6.58 10.70 0.02
C ILE A 27 -7.08 12.04 -0.54
N GLY A 28 -8.34 12.09 -0.97
CA GLY A 28 -8.93 13.31 -1.54
C GLY A 28 -8.96 14.47 -0.55
N LYS A 29 -9.23 14.21 0.74
CA LYS A 29 -9.21 15.22 1.80
C LYS A 29 -7.81 15.79 2.03
N LEU A 30 -6.77 14.93 1.98
CA LEU A 30 -5.39 15.33 2.23
C LEU A 30 -4.77 16.06 1.03
N LEU A 31 -4.93 15.51 -0.17
CA LEU A 31 -4.29 16.02 -1.39
C LEU A 31 -5.16 17.02 -2.16
N LYS A 32 -6.41 17.23 -1.75
CA LYS A 32 -7.41 18.11 -2.41
C LYS A 32 -7.67 17.74 -3.87
N VAL A 33 -7.85 16.44 -4.12
CA VAL A 33 -8.08 15.87 -5.46
C VAL A 33 -9.40 15.10 -5.54
N THR A 34 -9.94 14.94 -6.76
CA THR A 34 -11.16 14.18 -7.06
C THR A 34 -10.95 12.68 -6.82
N VAL A 35 -11.91 11.80 -7.14
CA VAL A 35 -11.74 10.34 -6.96
C VAL A 35 -10.84 9.75 -8.06
N GLU A 36 -10.93 10.34 -9.25
CA GLU A 36 -10.27 9.95 -10.49
C GLU A 36 -8.76 10.19 -10.41
N GLU A 37 -8.35 11.24 -9.70
CA GLU A 37 -6.96 11.68 -9.52
C GLU A 37 -6.22 10.91 -8.41
N ARG A 38 -6.87 9.97 -7.71
CA ARG A 38 -6.29 9.28 -6.53
C ARG A 38 -5.38 8.11 -6.84
N LEU A 39 -5.16 7.80 -8.12
CA LEU A 39 -4.42 6.60 -8.51
C LEU A 39 -3.00 6.61 -7.92
N ALA A 40 -2.21 7.64 -8.19
CA ALA A 40 -0.82 7.73 -7.72
C ALA A 40 -0.71 7.55 -6.20
N ALA A 41 -1.53 8.29 -5.43
CA ALA A 41 -1.56 8.17 -3.97
C ALA A 41 -2.04 6.80 -3.47
N SER A 42 -2.98 6.16 -4.19
CA SER A 42 -3.44 4.80 -3.87
C SER A 42 -2.32 3.78 -4.07
N LEU A 43 -1.55 3.91 -5.16
CA LEU A 43 -0.40 3.05 -5.45
C LEU A 43 0.71 3.23 -4.42
N SER A 44 1.01 4.48 -4.02
CA SER A 44 1.99 4.76 -2.96
C SER A 44 1.61 4.08 -1.65
N LEU A 45 0.34 4.17 -1.24
CA LEU A 45 -0.11 3.51 0.00
C LEU A 45 -0.13 1.98 -0.13
N ALA A 46 -0.44 1.43 -1.31
CA ALA A 46 -0.36 -0.01 -1.56
C ALA A 46 1.08 -0.53 -1.44
N ALA A 47 2.05 0.15 -2.07
CA ALA A 47 3.46 -0.19 -1.96
C ALA A 47 3.95 -0.12 -0.50
N ILE A 48 3.62 0.96 0.23
CA ILE A 48 3.94 1.09 1.66
C ILE A 48 3.32 -0.04 2.50
N SER A 49 2.10 -0.48 2.15
CA SER A 49 1.44 -1.59 2.86
C SER A 49 2.21 -2.89 2.71
N VAL A 50 2.65 -3.20 1.48
CA VAL A 50 3.44 -4.39 1.16
C VAL A 50 4.82 -4.31 1.80
N TRP A 51 5.47 -3.14 1.74
CA TRP A 51 6.76 -2.89 2.40
C TRP A 51 6.70 -3.17 3.91
N GLN A 52 5.59 -2.82 4.55
CA GLN A 52 5.37 -3.10 5.97
C GLN A 52 4.98 -4.55 6.26
N GLY A 53 4.68 -5.37 5.24
CA GLY A 53 4.41 -6.80 5.36
C GLY A 53 2.94 -7.22 5.17
N ALA A 54 2.06 -6.33 4.71
CA ALA A 54 0.67 -6.69 4.41
C ALA A 54 0.61 -7.81 3.37
N LYS A 55 -0.29 -8.78 3.59
CA LYS A 55 -0.39 -9.98 2.72
C LYS A 55 -1.45 -9.84 1.64
N ILE A 56 -2.46 -8.99 1.85
CA ILE A 56 -3.57 -8.81 0.91
C ILE A 56 -3.81 -7.32 0.69
N ILE A 57 -3.86 -6.90 -0.58
CA ILE A 57 -4.22 -5.54 -0.97
C ILE A 57 -5.56 -5.56 -1.70
N ARG A 58 -6.55 -4.82 -1.17
CA ARG A 58 -7.83 -4.58 -1.85
C ARG A 58 -7.74 -3.30 -2.67
N SER A 59 -7.87 -3.40 -3.99
CA SER A 59 -7.81 -2.25 -4.91
C SER A 59 -8.96 -2.21 -5.91
N HIS A 60 -9.25 -1.02 -6.43
CA HIS A 60 -10.12 -0.82 -7.60
C HIS A 60 -9.31 -0.88 -8.91
N ASP A 61 -8.05 -0.45 -8.87
CA ASP A 61 -7.14 -0.34 -10.03
C ASP A 61 -6.13 -1.50 -9.99
N VAL A 62 -6.60 -2.70 -10.36
CA VAL A 62 -5.87 -3.95 -10.12
C VAL A 62 -4.53 -4.00 -10.87
N ARG A 63 -4.52 -3.66 -12.15
CA ARG A 63 -3.32 -3.75 -13.01
C ARG A 63 -2.18 -2.90 -12.48
N GLU A 64 -2.45 -1.64 -12.19
CA GLU A 64 -1.49 -0.66 -11.70
C GLU A 64 -1.02 -1.02 -10.29
N THR A 65 -1.94 -1.51 -9.43
CA THR A 65 -1.59 -1.96 -8.08
C THR A 65 -0.63 -3.13 -8.13
N VAL A 66 -0.89 -4.13 -8.98
CA VAL A 66 -0.01 -5.30 -9.19
C VAL A 66 1.38 -4.85 -9.64
N GLN A 67 1.48 -3.94 -10.61
CA GLN A 67 2.78 -3.39 -11.03
C GLN A 67 3.54 -2.73 -9.88
N ALA A 68 2.88 -1.87 -9.11
CA ALA A 68 3.51 -1.17 -7.99
C ALA A 68 4.02 -2.12 -6.90
N ILE A 69 3.20 -3.11 -6.50
CA ILE A 69 3.60 -4.05 -5.45
C ILE A 69 4.66 -5.05 -5.93
N MET A 70 4.67 -5.44 -7.20
CA MET A 70 5.73 -6.30 -7.76
C MET A 70 7.08 -5.60 -7.71
N MET A 71 7.14 -4.32 -8.08
CA MET A 71 8.37 -3.53 -7.98
C MET A 71 8.82 -3.39 -6.52
N CYS A 72 7.89 -3.08 -5.62
CA CYS A 72 8.15 -3.01 -4.17
C CYS A 72 8.75 -4.32 -3.64
N ASP A 73 8.13 -5.46 -3.96
CA ASP A 73 8.58 -6.79 -3.55
C ASP A 73 9.95 -7.15 -4.14
N HIS A 74 10.22 -6.80 -5.39
CA HIS A 74 11.54 -7.01 -5.99
C HIS A 74 12.61 -6.21 -5.27
N VAL A 75 12.38 -4.93 -4.98
CA VAL A 75 13.33 -4.09 -4.23
C VAL A 75 13.64 -4.71 -2.86
N MET A 76 12.64 -5.24 -2.16
CA MET A 76 12.83 -5.89 -0.84
C MET A 76 13.65 -7.18 -0.90
N LYS A 77 13.67 -7.87 -2.05
CA LYS A 77 14.37 -9.16 -2.24
C LYS A 77 15.78 -9.00 -2.79
N VAL A 78 16.14 -7.83 -3.31
CA VAL A 78 17.52 -7.54 -3.74
C VAL A 78 18.43 -7.66 -2.52
N LYS A 79 19.43 -8.55 -2.61
CA LYS A 79 20.44 -8.68 -1.56
C LYS A 79 21.21 -7.37 -1.45
N ASN A 80 21.57 -6.99 -0.23
CA ASN A 80 22.52 -5.91 -0.04
C ASN A 80 23.83 -6.26 -0.77
N ILE A 81 24.43 -5.26 -1.40
CA ILE A 81 25.79 -5.39 -1.92
C ILE A 81 26.68 -5.34 -0.67
N ASP A 82 27.30 -6.48 -0.35
CA ASP A 82 28.33 -6.59 0.68
C ASP A 82 29.54 -5.69 0.36
#